data_AF-J1S1Q7-F1
#
_entry.id   AF-J1S1Q7-F1
#
_cell.length_a   1.000
_cell.length_b   1.000
_cell.length_c   1.000
_cell.angle_alpha   90.00
_cell.angle_beta   90.00
_cell.angle_gamma   90.00
#
_symmetry.space_group_name_H-M   'P 1'
#
loop_
_entity.id
_entity.type
_entity.pdbx_description
1 polymer ?
#
loop_
_entity_poly.entity_id
_entity_poly.type
_entity_poly.pdbx_seq_one_letter_code
_entity_poly.pdbx_strand_id
1 'polypeptide(L)'
;MARTLIVEADGGSRGNPGPAGYGAVVLDPETGEALAEAAEFLGTATNNVAEYKGLVAGLRAAHALDPEADIRVRMDSKLVVEQMSGRWKIKHPDMKPLAAEARSVFPPDRVSYEWIPRAQNKHADRLANEAMDAGKSGKQWEPRDSRAALDTAAPVRSPAARAADASAEAADEAAEAPSAGWGPDLGPPATFVLLRHGETALTPEKRFSGSGGTDPELSAAGRRQAEATAAALAARGTIQAVVSSPLRRCRETAEAVAARLGLEVRIEEGLRETDFGAWEGLTFAEVRERYPEDLDAWLASAKAEPTGGGESFAAVARRVAVARDKLLARYAGRTVLLVTHVTPVKTLVRLALGAPPEALFRMELSAASLSAVAYYSDGNASVRLLNETAHLR
;
A
#
# COMPACT_ATOMS: atom_id res chain seq x y z
N MET A 1 -11.61 -34.22 19.05
CA MET A 1 -10.82 -33.04 18.66
C MET A 1 -11.81 -31.91 18.46
N ALA A 2 -11.48 -30.69 18.87
CA ALA A 2 -12.32 -29.54 18.58
C ALA A 2 -12.45 -29.37 17.06
N ARG A 3 -13.64 -29.00 16.57
CA ARG A 3 -13.85 -28.72 15.15
C ARG A 3 -13.05 -27.45 14.81
N THR A 4 -12.40 -27.42 13.65
CA THR A 4 -11.79 -26.18 13.16
C THR A 4 -12.79 -25.43 12.28
N LEU A 5 -12.88 -24.11 12.45
CA LEU A 5 -13.66 -23.21 11.60
C LEU A 5 -12.75 -22.10 11.07
N ILE A 6 -12.99 -21.68 9.84
CA ILE A 6 -12.31 -20.52 9.26
C ILE A 6 -13.25 -19.33 9.31
N VAL A 7 -12.76 -18.19 9.77
CA VAL A 7 -13.48 -16.91 9.73
C VAL A 7 -12.76 -15.99 8.77
N GLU A 8 -13.43 -15.61 7.68
CA GLU A 8 -13.00 -14.54 6.81
C GLU A 8 -13.81 -13.28 7.08
N ALA A 9 -13.15 -12.14 7.18
CA ALA A 9 -13.81 -10.87 7.44
C ALA A 9 -13.14 -9.72 6.69
N ASP A 10 -13.95 -8.71 6.37
CA ASP A 10 -13.54 -7.48 5.71
C ASP A 10 -14.43 -6.31 6.16
N GLY A 11 -13.93 -5.09 5.98
CA GLY A 11 -14.68 -3.86 6.18
C GLY A 11 -14.24 -2.75 5.24
N GLY A 12 -15.22 -2.02 4.71
CA GLY A 12 -15.01 -0.94 3.77
C GLY A 12 -15.61 0.37 4.26
N SER A 13 -15.02 1.50 3.84
CA SER A 13 -15.60 2.84 4.03
C SER A 13 -15.48 3.69 2.75
N ARG A 14 -16.63 4.11 2.20
CA ARG A 14 -16.72 4.98 1.03
C ARG A 14 -16.45 6.43 1.42
N GLY A 15 -15.16 6.77 1.49
CA GLY A 15 -14.72 8.12 1.84
C GLY A 15 -14.19 8.29 3.26
N ASN A 16 -13.65 7.22 3.86
CA ASN A 16 -12.95 7.10 5.15
C ASN A 16 -12.57 8.41 5.92
N PRO A 17 -13.36 8.82 6.94
CA PRO A 17 -14.62 8.23 7.38
C PRO A 17 -15.77 8.56 6.43
N GLY A 18 -16.60 7.57 6.12
CA GLY A 18 -17.76 7.70 5.24
C GLY A 18 -18.72 6.52 5.42
N PRO A 19 -19.74 6.39 4.54
CA PRO A 19 -20.63 5.24 4.52
C PRO A 19 -19.83 3.94 4.51
N ALA A 20 -19.99 3.15 5.56
CA ALA A 20 -19.15 1.99 5.84
C ALA A 20 -19.99 0.76 6.09
N GLY A 21 -19.41 -0.40 5.82
CA GLY A 21 -20.04 -1.70 6.05
C GLY A 21 -19.00 -2.78 6.22
N TYR A 22 -19.39 -3.88 6.85
CA TYR A 22 -18.54 -5.05 6.98
C TYR A 22 -19.19 -6.27 6.35
N GLY A 23 -18.35 -7.26 6.06
CA GLY A 23 -18.74 -8.59 5.63
C GLY A 23 -17.89 -9.63 6.35
N ALA A 24 -18.50 -10.74 6.74
CA ALA A 24 -17.83 -11.87 7.35
C ALA A 24 -18.49 -13.19 6.92
N VAL A 25 -17.68 -14.23 6.77
CA VAL A 25 -18.12 -15.58 6.43
C VAL A 25 -17.40 -16.59 7.31
N VAL A 26 -18.14 -17.59 7.80
CA VAL A 26 -17.59 -18.76 8.48
C VAL A 26 -17.58 -19.91 7.48
N LEU A 27 -16.41 -20.50 7.25
CA LEU A 27 -16.19 -21.54 6.26
C LEU A 27 -15.84 -22.87 6.95
N ASP A 28 -16.29 -23.95 6.35
CA ASP A 28 -15.78 -25.28 6.65
C ASP A 28 -14.37 -25.45 6.05
N PRO A 29 -13.35 -25.83 6.83
CA PRO A 29 -11.98 -25.87 6.36
C PRO A 29 -11.69 -26.99 5.36
N GLU A 30 -12.49 -28.06 5.33
CA GLU A 30 -12.27 -29.21 4.44
C GLU A 30 -12.93 -28.98 3.08
N THR A 31 -14.15 -28.45 3.09
CA THR A 31 -14.97 -28.29 1.88
C THR A 31 -14.91 -26.89 1.29
N GLY A 32 -14.56 -25.88 2.09
CA GLY A 32 -14.66 -24.47 1.72
C GLY A 32 -16.09 -23.93 1.67
N GLU A 33 -17.08 -24.70 2.16
CA GLU A 33 -18.49 -24.29 2.18
C GLU A 33 -18.74 -23.17 3.19
N ALA A 34 -19.54 -22.17 2.81
CA ALA A 34 -19.99 -21.11 3.70
C ALA A 34 -21.08 -21.63 4.66
N LEU A 35 -20.71 -21.75 5.94
CA LEU A 35 -21.58 -22.21 7.02
C LEU A 35 -22.43 -21.08 7.61
N ALA A 36 -21.91 -19.85 7.59
CA ALA A 36 -22.62 -18.65 8.02
C ALA A 36 -22.08 -17.40 7.33
N GLU A 37 -22.93 -16.44 7.01
CA GLU A 37 -22.57 -15.11 6.51
C GLU A 37 -23.13 -14.03 7.45
N ALA A 38 -22.38 -12.96 7.65
CA ALA A 38 -22.81 -11.78 8.38
C ALA A 38 -22.34 -10.52 7.66
N ALA A 39 -23.24 -9.56 7.43
CA ALA A 39 -22.89 -8.28 6.85
C ALA A 39 -23.81 -7.18 7.39
N GLU A 40 -23.29 -5.97 7.55
CA GLU A 40 -24.07 -4.86 8.11
C GLU A 40 -23.57 -3.52 7.61
N PHE A 41 -24.52 -2.61 7.33
CA PHE A 41 -24.23 -1.21 7.09
C PHE A 41 -24.07 -0.47 8.42
N LEU A 42 -22.94 0.23 8.58
CA LEU A 42 -22.54 0.86 9.83
C LEU A 42 -22.88 2.36 9.90
N GLY A 43 -23.53 2.92 8.88
CA GLY A 43 -23.61 4.36 8.72
C GLY A 43 -22.22 4.92 8.42
N THR A 44 -21.81 5.98 9.12
CA THR A 44 -20.49 6.60 8.93
C THR A 44 -19.47 6.00 9.88
N ALA A 45 -18.46 5.33 9.33
CA ALA A 45 -17.32 4.81 10.10
C ALA A 45 -16.03 4.86 9.29
N THR A 46 -14.89 4.65 9.96
CA THR A 46 -13.59 4.46 9.29
C THR A 46 -13.43 3.04 8.77
N ASN A 47 -12.49 2.83 7.84
CA ASN A 47 -12.19 1.50 7.30
C ASN A 47 -11.84 0.50 8.42
N ASN A 48 -10.90 0.89 9.29
CA ASN A 48 -10.42 0.01 10.35
C ASN A 48 -11.51 -0.33 11.37
N VAL A 49 -12.45 0.59 11.64
CA VAL A 49 -13.61 0.31 12.50
C VAL A 49 -14.53 -0.71 11.83
N ALA A 50 -14.76 -0.59 10.51
CA ALA A 50 -15.55 -1.57 9.77
C ALA A 50 -14.88 -2.96 9.78
N GLU A 51 -13.56 -3.04 9.55
CA GLU A 51 -12.83 -4.31 9.57
C GLU A 51 -12.90 -4.99 10.94
N TYR A 52 -12.72 -4.23 12.03
CA TYR A 52 -12.86 -4.76 13.39
C TYR A 52 -14.27 -5.26 13.69
N LYS A 53 -15.30 -4.55 13.21
CA LYS A 53 -16.69 -5.01 13.36
C LYS A 53 -16.96 -6.28 12.55
N GLY A 54 -16.40 -6.40 11.35
CA GLY A 54 -16.43 -7.63 10.55
C GLY A 54 -15.81 -8.81 11.29
N LEU A 55 -14.63 -8.61 11.89
CA LEU A 55 -13.99 -9.63 12.72
C LEU A 55 -14.88 -10.08 13.88
N VAL A 56 -15.42 -9.14 14.65
CA VAL A 56 -16.31 -9.44 15.79
C VAL A 56 -17.54 -10.23 15.33
N ALA A 57 -18.16 -9.82 14.22
CA ALA A 57 -19.32 -10.49 13.66
C ALA A 57 -19.00 -11.92 13.21
N GLY A 58 -17.87 -12.11 12.50
CA GLY A 58 -17.41 -13.43 12.08
C GLY A 58 -17.11 -14.38 13.25
N LEU A 59 -16.43 -13.88 14.29
CA LEU A 59 -16.18 -14.65 15.51
C LEU A 59 -17.49 -15.03 16.23
N ARG A 60 -18.45 -14.11 16.33
CA ARG A 60 -19.77 -14.41 16.91
C ARG A 60 -20.54 -15.46 16.09
N ALA A 61 -20.50 -15.36 14.77
CA ALA A 61 -21.12 -16.34 13.89
C ALA A 61 -20.48 -17.73 14.08
N ALA A 62 -19.15 -17.81 14.18
CA ALA A 62 -18.46 -19.07 14.46
C ALA A 62 -18.81 -19.62 15.85
N HIS A 63 -18.87 -18.76 16.87
CA HIS A 63 -19.27 -19.16 18.23
C HIS A 63 -20.71 -19.68 18.31
N ALA A 64 -21.62 -19.11 17.51
CA ALA A 64 -22.99 -19.60 17.42
C ALA A 64 -23.09 -20.99 16.76
N LEU A 65 -22.16 -21.33 15.87
CA LEU A 65 -22.06 -22.66 15.25
C LEU A 65 -21.43 -23.68 16.19
N ASP A 66 -20.31 -23.31 16.83
CA ASP A 66 -19.61 -24.16 17.79
C ASP A 66 -18.76 -23.31 18.75
N PRO A 67 -19.22 -23.13 20.01
CA PRO A 67 -18.48 -22.41 21.05
C PRO A 67 -17.12 -23.02 21.39
N GLU A 68 -16.93 -24.30 21.08
CA GLU A 68 -15.74 -25.07 21.40
C GLU A 68 -14.81 -25.26 20.19
N ALA A 69 -15.09 -24.62 19.05
CA ALA A 69 -14.23 -24.73 17.87
C ALA A 69 -12.87 -24.03 18.02
N ASP A 70 -11.88 -24.56 17.31
CA ASP A 70 -10.64 -23.85 17.01
C ASP A 70 -10.85 -22.94 15.79
N ILE A 71 -10.52 -21.66 15.94
CA ILE A 71 -10.80 -20.63 14.93
C ILE A 71 -9.53 -20.20 14.23
N ARG A 72 -9.56 -20.26 12.89
CA ARG A 72 -8.56 -19.63 12.02
C ARG A 72 -9.17 -18.40 11.37
N VAL A 73 -8.85 -17.23 11.90
CA VAL A 73 -9.23 -15.95 11.31
C VAL A 73 -8.30 -15.63 10.15
N ARG A 74 -8.87 -15.36 8.97
CA ARG A 74 -8.17 -14.90 7.77
C ARG A 74 -8.71 -13.53 7.37
N MET A 75 -7.85 -12.52 7.30
CA MET A 75 -8.26 -11.18 6.87
C MET A 75 -7.17 -10.56 5.99
N ASP A 76 -7.55 -9.69 5.07
CA ASP A 76 -6.62 -8.88 4.28
C ASP A 76 -6.22 -7.55 4.95
N SER A 77 -6.82 -7.25 6.11
CA SER A 77 -6.35 -6.19 6.99
C SER A 77 -5.17 -6.63 7.85
N LYS A 78 -3.96 -6.32 7.37
CA LYS A 78 -2.73 -6.58 8.12
C LYS A 78 -2.72 -5.87 9.48
N LEU A 79 -3.31 -4.67 9.55
CA LEU A 79 -3.44 -3.93 10.81
C LEU A 79 -4.21 -4.74 11.86
N VAL A 80 -5.39 -5.26 11.51
CA VAL A 80 -6.24 -6.02 12.42
C VAL A 80 -5.54 -7.32 12.82
N VAL A 81 -5.00 -8.08 11.86
CA VAL A 81 -4.30 -9.35 12.11
C VAL A 81 -3.14 -9.16 13.09
N GLU A 82 -2.28 -8.16 12.88
CA GLU A 82 -1.11 -7.91 13.73
C GLU A 82 -1.48 -7.41 15.12
N GLN A 83 -2.52 -6.57 15.22
CA GLN A 83 -3.03 -6.08 16.50
C GLN A 83 -3.70 -7.17 17.33
N MET A 84 -4.48 -8.05 16.68
CA MET A 84 -5.16 -9.15 17.34
C MET A 84 -4.21 -10.29 17.73
N SER A 85 -3.17 -10.52 16.92
CA SER A 85 -2.05 -11.41 17.27
C SER A 85 -1.17 -10.90 18.42
N GLY A 86 -1.39 -9.68 18.90
CA GLY A 86 -0.60 -9.06 19.98
C GLY A 86 0.78 -8.55 19.55
N ARG A 87 1.14 -8.65 18.25
CA ARG A 87 2.41 -8.15 17.71
C ARG A 87 2.43 -6.63 17.65
N TRP A 88 1.28 -5.99 17.38
CA TRP A 88 1.16 -4.54 17.29
C TRP A 88 0.27 -3.96 18.40
N LYS A 89 0.63 -2.77 18.92
CA LYS A 89 -0.16 -2.08 19.95
C LYS A 89 -1.38 -1.38 19.35
N ILE A 90 -2.54 -1.56 19.98
CA ILE A 90 -3.78 -0.86 19.64
C ILE A 90 -3.80 0.50 20.35
N LYS A 91 -3.48 1.56 19.61
CA LYS A 91 -3.44 2.94 20.15
C LYS A 91 -4.77 3.67 20.00
N HIS A 92 -5.51 3.41 18.92
CA HIS A 92 -6.72 4.15 18.57
C HIS A 92 -7.85 3.88 19.58
N PRO A 93 -8.51 4.92 20.13
CA PRO A 93 -9.55 4.76 21.16
C PRO A 93 -10.72 3.89 20.68
N ASP A 94 -11.17 4.07 19.44
CA ASP A 94 -12.32 3.32 18.89
C ASP A 94 -12.04 1.84 18.63
N MET A 95 -10.77 1.46 18.45
CA MET A 95 -10.39 0.07 18.14
C MET A 95 -10.15 -0.76 19.40
N LYS A 96 -9.78 -0.13 20.52
CA LYS A 96 -9.60 -0.82 21.81
C LYS A 96 -10.84 -1.59 22.29
N PRO A 97 -12.05 -1.01 22.30
CA PRO A 97 -13.25 -1.75 22.73
C PRO A 97 -13.58 -2.89 21.77
N LEU A 98 -13.46 -2.68 20.45
CA LEU A 98 -13.72 -3.74 19.45
C LEU A 98 -12.73 -4.90 19.56
N ALA A 99 -11.47 -4.62 19.86
CA ALA A 99 -10.48 -5.66 20.09
C ALA A 99 -10.73 -6.44 21.39
N ALA A 100 -11.19 -5.75 22.45
CA ALA A 100 -11.59 -6.41 23.69
C ALA A 100 -12.81 -7.33 23.47
N GLU A 101 -13.78 -6.86 22.70
CA GLU A 101 -14.97 -7.62 22.30
C GLU A 101 -14.60 -8.85 21.46
N ALA A 102 -13.75 -8.71 20.44
CA ALA A 102 -13.28 -9.85 19.65
C ALA A 102 -12.54 -10.89 20.51
N ARG A 103 -11.69 -10.44 21.44
CA ARG A 103 -10.96 -11.33 22.38
C ARG A 103 -11.84 -12.02 23.41
N SER A 104 -13.06 -11.51 23.65
CA SER A 104 -13.97 -12.13 24.62
C SER A 104 -14.82 -13.25 24.02
N VAL A 105 -14.85 -13.39 22.67
CA VAL A 105 -15.72 -14.38 22.01
C VAL A 105 -15.19 -15.81 22.17
N PHE A 106 -13.86 -15.98 22.08
CA PHE A 106 -13.19 -17.27 22.26
C PHE A 106 -11.95 -17.12 23.15
N PRO A 107 -11.55 -18.19 23.86
CA PRO A 107 -10.26 -18.24 24.53
C PRO A 107 -9.09 -17.96 23.57
N PRO A 108 -8.03 -17.25 24.02
CA PRO A 108 -6.93 -16.83 23.14
C PRO A 108 -6.12 -18.00 22.55
N ASP A 109 -6.12 -19.15 23.21
CA ASP A 109 -5.47 -20.39 22.76
C ASP A 109 -6.21 -21.09 21.62
N ARG A 110 -7.47 -20.71 21.35
CA ARG A 110 -8.29 -21.26 20.26
C ARG A 110 -8.40 -20.38 19.04
N VAL A 111 -7.82 -19.17 19.05
CA VAL A 111 -7.92 -18.25 17.91
C VAL A 111 -6.55 -17.96 17.34
N SER A 112 -6.37 -18.30 16.07
CA SER A 112 -5.22 -17.91 15.27
C SER A 112 -5.63 -16.84 14.26
N TYR A 113 -4.72 -15.91 13.99
CA TYR A 113 -4.93 -14.82 13.04
C TYR A 113 -3.90 -14.90 11.92
N GLU A 114 -4.39 -14.92 10.70
CA GLU A 114 -3.60 -15.01 9.49
C GLU A 114 -3.98 -13.87 8.55
N TRP A 115 -2.96 -13.26 7.95
CA TRP A 115 -3.17 -12.30 6.88
C TRP A 115 -3.26 -13.04 5.55
N ILE A 116 -4.27 -12.71 4.74
CA ILE A 116 -4.43 -13.24 3.37
C ILE A 116 -4.46 -12.10 2.35
N PRO A 117 -3.95 -12.29 1.11
CA PRO A 117 -4.09 -11.29 0.06
C PRO A 117 -5.55 -10.96 -0.25
N ARG A 118 -5.83 -9.71 -0.63
CA ARG A 118 -7.17 -9.23 -1.03
C ARG A 118 -7.85 -10.12 -2.07
N ALA A 119 -7.07 -10.66 -3.01
CA ALA A 119 -7.57 -11.56 -4.05
C ALA A 119 -8.12 -12.89 -3.52
N GLN A 120 -7.82 -13.25 -2.27
CA GLN A 120 -8.29 -14.44 -1.58
C GLN A 120 -9.48 -14.15 -0.65
N ASN A 121 -9.65 -12.90 -0.18
CA ASN A 121 -10.75 -12.49 0.72
C ASN A 121 -12.01 -11.99 -0.03
N LYS A 122 -12.27 -12.53 -1.24
CA LYS A 122 -13.32 -12.02 -2.14
C LYS A 122 -14.74 -12.16 -1.57
N HIS A 123 -14.97 -13.17 -0.73
CA HIS A 123 -16.29 -13.43 -0.17
C HIS A 123 -16.68 -12.35 0.84
N ALA A 124 -15.81 -12.09 1.82
CA ALA A 124 -16.04 -11.04 2.80
C ALA A 124 -16.07 -9.64 2.16
N ASP A 125 -15.23 -9.38 1.15
CA ASP A 125 -15.28 -8.16 0.33
C ASP A 125 -16.65 -7.93 -0.32
N ARG A 126 -17.18 -8.96 -0.97
CA ARG A 126 -18.50 -8.91 -1.61
C ARG A 126 -19.57 -8.55 -0.58
N LEU A 127 -19.59 -9.23 0.56
CA LEU A 127 -20.54 -8.99 1.64
C LEU A 127 -20.45 -7.55 2.19
N ALA A 128 -19.24 -7.02 2.39
CA ALA A 128 -19.04 -5.65 2.84
C ALA A 128 -19.59 -4.62 1.84
N ASN A 129 -19.39 -4.87 0.54
CA ASN A 129 -19.95 -4.01 -0.52
C ASN A 129 -21.47 -4.09 -0.61
N GLU A 130 -22.04 -5.29 -0.57
CA GLU A 130 -23.49 -5.50 -0.53
C GLU A 130 -24.13 -4.78 0.66
N ALA A 131 -23.51 -4.85 1.83
CA ALA A 131 -23.97 -4.11 3.01
C ALA A 131 -23.95 -2.59 2.80
N MET A 132 -22.87 -2.04 2.24
CA MET A 132 -22.78 -0.61 1.92
C MET A 132 -23.80 -0.16 0.85
N ASP A 133 -24.14 -1.02 -0.10
CA ASP A 133 -25.13 -0.75 -1.13
C ASP A 133 -26.56 -0.84 -0.59
N ALA A 134 -26.86 -1.84 0.24
CA ALA A 134 -28.13 -1.96 0.95
C ALA A 134 -28.39 -0.71 1.81
N GLY A 135 -27.39 -0.28 2.59
CA GLY A 135 -27.46 0.92 3.41
C GLY A 135 -27.75 2.20 2.63
N LYS A 136 -27.15 2.35 1.44
CA LYS A 136 -27.46 3.46 0.51
C LYS A 136 -28.92 3.46 0.04
N SER A 137 -29.53 2.28 -0.07
CA SER A 137 -30.94 2.12 -0.45
C SER A 137 -31.92 2.23 0.72
N GLY A 138 -31.43 2.54 1.93
CA GLY A 138 -32.23 2.62 3.15
C GLY A 138 -32.67 1.26 3.69
N LYS A 139 -32.00 0.18 3.27
CA LYS A 139 -32.29 -1.20 3.67
C LYS A 139 -31.13 -1.76 4.51
N GLN A 140 -31.42 -2.71 5.38
CA GLN A 140 -30.40 -3.54 6.01
C GLN A 140 -30.12 -4.74 5.10
N TRP A 141 -28.87 -5.20 5.07
CA TRP A 141 -28.53 -6.43 4.34
C TRP A 141 -29.18 -7.64 5.01
N GLU A 142 -29.76 -8.54 4.21
CA GLU A 142 -30.32 -9.79 4.69
C GLU A 142 -29.64 -10.97 3.95
N PRO A 143 -29.38 -12.12 4.62
CA PRO A 143 -28.72 -13.27 4.00
C PRO A 143 -29.38 -13.78 2.72
N ARG A 144 -30.71 -13.61 2.58
CA ARG A 144 -31.49 -14.01 1.39
C ARG A 144 -31.29 -13.12 0.17
N ASP A 145 -30.71 -11.93 0.33
CA ASP A 145 -30.43 -10.98 -0.75
C ASP A 145 -29.03 -11.16 -1.37
N SER A 146 -28.24 -12.10 -0.84
CA SER A 146 -26.91 -12.48 -1.34
C SER A 146 -27.02 -13.03 -2.77
N ARG A 147 -26.55 -12.28 -3.78
CA ARG A 147 -26.66 -12.63 -5.20
C ARG A 147 -25.34 -13.21 -5.74
N ALA A 148 -25.08 -14.50 -5.49
CA ALA A 148 -24.33 -15.41 -6.38
C ALA A 148 -24.31 -16.84 -5.83
N ALA A 149 -24.51 -17.82 -6.71
CA ALA A 149 -24.30 -19.24 -6.44
C ALA A 149 -22.80 -19.55 -6.26
N LEU A 150 -22.51 -20.49 -5.38
CA LEU A 150 -21.18 -21.03 -5.08
C LEU A 150 -20.51 -21.56 -6.36
N ASP A 151 -19.38 -20.99 -6.76
CA ASP A 151 -18.46 -21.64 -7.72
C ASP A 151 -17.74 -22.77 -6.99
N THR A 152 -18.40 -23.93 -6.91
CA THR A 152 -17.79 -25.18 -6.42
C THR A 152 -16.97 -25.87 -7.53
N ALA A 153 -15.75 -26.25 -7.14
CA ALA A 153 -14.91 -27.33 -7.67
C ALA A 153 -14.06 -27.09 -8.94
N ALA A 154 -12.73 -27.06 -8.73
CA ALA A 154 -11.79 -27.84 -9.53
C ALA A 154 -10.73 -28.48 -8.60
N PRO A 155 -10.55 -29.82 -8.61
CA PRO A 155 -9.64 -30.49 -7.69
C PRO A 155 -8.20 -30.37 -8.17
N VAL A 156 -7.30 -29.95 -7.28
CA VAL A 156 -5.84 -30.07 -7.49
C VAL A 156 -5.47 -31.53 -7.25
N ARG A 157 -5.19 -32.26 -8.33
CA ARG A 157 -4.61 -33.61 -8.26
C ARG A 157 -3.12 -33.52 -7.91
N SER A 158 -2.74 -34.13 -6.80
CA SER A 158 -1.36 -34.50 -6.50
C SER A 158 -0.98 -35.78 -7.27
N PRO A 159 0.26 -35.91 -7.76
CA PRO A 159 0.87 -37.22 -7.94
C PRO A 159 2.14 -37.34 -7.09
N ALA A 160 2.10 -38.24 -6.11
CA ALA A 160 3.30 -38.79 -5.49
C ALA A 160 3.79 -40.02 -6.27
N ALA A 161 5.09 -40.04 -6.50
CA ALA A 161 6.01 -41.17 -6.62
C ALA A 161 5.80 -42.24 -7.72
N ARG A 162 6.78 -42.33 -8.62
CA ARG A 162 7.59 -43.55 -8.79
C ARG A 162 9.00 -43.21 -9.26
N ALA A 163 9.95 -43.83 -8.58
CA ALA A 163 11.40 -43.68 -8.71
C ALA A 163 12.01 -44.57 -9.78
N ALA A 164 13.20 -44.15 -10.22
CA ALA A 164 14.39 -44.88 -10.69
C ALA A 164 14.99 -44.05 -11.84
N ASP A 165 16.28 -43.82 -12.02
CA ASP A 165 17.56 -44.10 -11.35
C ASP A 165 18.59 -43.61 -12.39
N ALA A 166 19.63 -42.84 -12.01
CA ALA A 166 20.88 -42.65 -12.75
C ALA A 166 21.71 -41.49 -12.17
N SER A 167 22.53 -41.85 -11.18
CA SER A 167 23.94 -41.47 -10.96
C SER A 167 24.54 -40.12 -11.44
N ALA A 168 25.31 -39.56 -10.49
CA ALA A 168 26.64 -38.95 -10.62
C ALA A 168 26.76 -37.40 -10.57
N GLU A 169 26.98 -36.93 -9.34
CA GLU A 169 28.09 -36.06 -8.87
C GLU A 169 28.62 -34.94 -9.80
N ALA A 170 28.49 -33.67 -9.35
CA ALA A 170 29.60 -32.90 -8.76
C ALA A 170 29.23 -31.42 -8.50
N ALA A 171 29.50 -30.98 -7.26
CA ALA A 171 29.86 -29.61 -6.82
C ALA A 171 28.94 -28.42 -7.15
N ASP A 172 28.32 -27.82 -6.12
CA ASP A 172 28.93 -26.66 -5.43
C ASP A 172 28.16 -26.38 -4.13
N GLU A 173 28.85 -26.45 -2.99
CA GLU A 173 28.32 -26.06 -1.67
C GLU A 173 28.27 -24.53 -1.58
N ALA A 174 27.18 -23.94 -2.06
CA ALA A 174 26.80 -22.60 -1.62
C ALA A 174 26.21 -22.73 -0.21
N ALA A 175 27.02 -22.42 0.79
CA ALA A 175 26.60 -22.31 2.18
C ALA A 175 25.33 -21.45 2.30
N GLU A 176 24.20 -22.09 2.62
CA GLU A 176 22.96 -21.41 2.98
C GLU A 176 23.23 -20.58 4.24
N ALA A 177 23.30 -19.25 4.04
CA ALA A 177 23.28 -18.33 5.16
C ALA A 177 21.96 -18.54 5.94
N PRO A 178 22.00 -18.66 7.28
CA PRO A 178 20.78 -18.85 8.05
C PRO A 178 19.83 -17.68 7.81
N SER A 179 18.57 -18.00 7.52
CA SER A 179 17.50 -17.01 7.36
C SER A 179 17.24 -16.30 8.69
N ALA A 180 18.01 -15.24 8.94
CA ALA A 180 17.79 -14.32 10.04
C ALA A 180 16.57 -13.44 9.72
N GLY A 181 15.37 -14.03 9.77
CA GLY A 181 14.10 -13.37 9.50
C GLY A 181 13.00 -13.87 10.44
N TRP A 182 12.12 -12.97 10.87
CA TRP A 182 10.96 -13.27 11.71
C TRP A 182 9.77 -13.84 10.88
N GLY A 183 10.03 -14.58 9.80
CA GLY A 183 9.00 -15.02 8.86
C GLY A 183 9.55 -15.89 7.72
N PRO A 184 8.66 -16.41 6.86
CA PRO A 184 9.02 -17.24 5.71
C PRO A 184 9.93 -16.49 4.72
N ASP A 185 10.76 -17.21 3.97
CA ASP A 185 11.52 -16.63 2.86
C ASP A 185 10.56 -16.22 1.74
N LEU A 186 10.43 -14.91 1.55
CA LEU A 186 9.55 -14.30 0.55
C LEU A 186 10.26 -14.05 -0.79
N GLY A 187 11.52 -14.49 -0.91
CA GLY A 187 12.42 -14.11 -2.00
C GLY A 187 12.89 -12.65 -1.90
N PRO A 188 13.73 -12.20 -2.85
CA PRO A 188 14.20 -10.82 -2.85
C PRO A 188 13.03 -9.85 -3.09
N PRO A 189 12.90 -8.77 -2.31
CA PRO A 189 11.85 -7.78 -2.53
C PRO A 189 12.14 -6.93 -3.78
N ALA A 190 11.08 -6.45 -4.43
CA ALA A 190 11.21 -5.34 -5.37
C ALA A 190 11.50 -4.07 -4.58
N THR A 191 12.63 -3.42 -4.83
CA THR A 191 13.06 -2.22 -4.09
C THR A 191 12.99 -1.00 -4.99
N PHE A 192 12.16 -0.03 -4.63
CA PHE A 192 12.13 1.27 -5.27
C PHE A 192 13.02 2.24 -4.51
N VAL A 193 14.12 2.64 -5.14
CA VAL A 193 14.94 3.78 -4.72
C VAL A 193 14.31 5.03 -5.34
N LEU A 194 13.80 5.91 -4.52
CA LEU A 194 13.08 7.10 -4.94
C LEU A 194 14.02 8.29 -4.90
N LEU A 195 14.22 8.94 -6.04
CA LEU A 195 15.06 10.12 -6.18
C LEU A 195 14.17 11.32 -6.54
N ARG A 196 14.14 12.33 -5.66
CA ARG A 196 13.60 13.64 -6.06
C ARG A 196 14.54 14.26 -7.10
N HIS A 197 14.01 14.88 -8.14
CA HIS A 197 14.84 15.62 -9.10
C HIS A 197 15.81 16.60 -8.43
N GLY A 198 16.91 16.90 -9.11
CA GLY A 198 17.85 17.96 -8.69
C GLY A 198 17.19 19.35 -8.72
N GLU A 199 17.82 20.31 -8.06
CA GLU A 199 17.31 21.66 -7.94
C GLU A 199 16.99 22.31 -9.30
N THR A 200 15.88 23.05 -9.37
CA THR A 200 15.54 23.95 -10.47
C THR A 200 15.56 25.40 -9.97
N ALA A 201 15.47 26.39 -10.86
CA ALA A 201 15.39 27.80 -10.46
C ALA A 201 14.23 28.09 -9.47
N LEU A 202 13.14 27.32 -9.53
CA LEU A 202 11.97 27.47 -8.66
C LEU A 202 12.13 26.83 -7.27
N THR A 203 13.12 25.94 -7.11
CA THR A 203 13.26 25.13 -5.88
C THR A 203 13.69 25.95 -4.66
N PRO A 204 14.71 26.85 -4.72
CA PRO A 204 15.10 27.67 -3.58
C PRO A 204 13.98 28.60 -3.10
N GLU A 205 13.15 29.08 -4.03
CA GLU A 205 12.00 29.95 -3.75
C GLU A 205 10.79 29.18 -3.22
N LYS A 206 10.84 27.84 -3.16
CA LYS A 206 9.74 26.96 -2.76
C LYS A 206 8.43 27.27 -3.51
N ARG A 207 8.55 27.56 -4.81
CA ARG A 207 7.39 27.77 -5.68
C ARG A 207 6.74 26.44 -6.03
N PHE A 208 5.42 26.43 -6.16
CA PHE A 208 4.69 25.32 -6.73
C PHE A 208 5.16 25.10 -8.17
N SER A 209 5.64 23.90 -8.46
CA SER A 209 6.15 23.50 -9.77
C SER A 209 5.65 22.09 -10.05
N GLY A 210 4.43 22.04 -10.55
CA GLY A 210 3.69 20.82 -10.80
C GLY A 210 3.89 20.30 -12.21
N SER A 211 2.87 19.62 -12.72
CA SER A 211 2.80 19.12 -14.10
C SER A 211 1.97 19.98 -15.05
N GLY A 212 1.16 20.92 -14.53
CA GLY A 212 0.39 21.87 -15.34
C GLY A 212 1.14 23.19 -15.60
N GLY A 213 2.21 23.44 -14.85
CA GLY A 213 3.01 24.66 -14.93
C GLY A 213 4.13 24.62 -15.99
N THR A 214 5.13 25.46 -15.77
CA THR A 214 6.36 25.42 -16.57
C THR A 214 7.12 24.11 -16.29
N ASP A 215 7.85 23.60 -17.29
CA ASP A 215 8.73 22.43 -17.15
C ASP A 215 10.20 22.86 -17.08
N PRO A 216 10.64 23.47 -15.95
CA PRO A 216 11.98 24.03 -15.85
C PRO A 216 13.06 22.95 -15.92
N GLU A 217 14.20 23.33 -16.49
CA GLU A 217 15.42 22.54 -16.45
C GLU A 217 16.10 22.60 -15.08
N LEU A 218 17.10 21.74 -14.88
CA LEU A 218 17.95 21.78 -13.70
C LEU A 218 18.77 23.08 -13.64
N SER A 219 18.94 23.61 -12.43
CA SER A 219 19.90 24.68 -12.17
C SER A 219 21.34 24.14 -12.28
N ALA A 220 22.33 25.03 -12.23
CA ALA A 220 23.73 24.59 -12.13
C ALA A 220 23.99 23.77 -10.86
N ALA A 221 23.30 24.08 -9.76
CA ALA A 221 23.36 23.27 -8.54
C ALA A 221 22.64 21.93 -8.74
N GLY A 222 21.47 21.92 -9.40
CA GLY A 222 20.74 20.70 -9.74
C GLY A 222 21.53 19.71 -10.58
N ARG A 223 22.30 20.19 -11.57
CA ARG A 223 23.20 19.34 -12.36
C ARG A 223 24.30 18.70 -11.51
N ARG A 224 24.97 19.48 -10.64
CA ARG A 224 25.96 18.95 -9.70
C ARG A 224 25.37 17.93 -8.73
N GLN A 225 24.15 18.18 -8.25
CA GLN A 225 23.43 17.23 -7.39
C GLN A 225 23.11 15.92 -8.11
N ALA A 226 22.70 15.98 -9.38
CA ALA A 226 22.44 14.81 -10.20
C ALA A 226 23.73 14.00 -10.44
N GLU A 227 24.84 14.66 -10.75
CA GLU A 227 26.17 14.03 -10.89
C GLU A 227 26.65 13.37 -9.60
N ALA A 228 26.52 14.04 -8.46
CA ALA A 228 26.88 13.49 -7.15
C ALA A 228 26.03 12.27 -6.79
N THR A 229 24.72 12.33 -7.09
CA THR A 229 23.80 11.20 -6.92
C THR A 229 24.17 10.03 -7.82
N ALA A 230 24.52 10.30 -9.08
CA ALA A 230 24.98 9.30 -10.04
C ALA A 230 26.24 8.57 -9.55
N ALA A 231 27.23 9.33 -9.04
CA ALA A 231 28.44 8.77 -8.46
C ALA A 231 28.14 7.88 -7.24
N ALA A 232 27.29 8.34 -6.33
CA ALA A 232 26.91 7.59 -5.13
C ALA A 232 26.15 6.29 -5.45
N LEU A 233 25.21 6.32 -6.40
CA LEU A 233 24.47 5.14 -6.83
C LEU A 233 25.36 4.15 -7.59
N ALA A 234 26.31 4.64 -8.40
CA ALA A 234 27.29 3.80 -9.08
C ALA A 234 28.22 3.09 -8.08
N ALA A 235 28.67 3.80 -7.04
CA ALA A 235 29.47 3.20 -5.96
C ALA A 235 28.71 2.13 -5.18
N ARG A 236 27.39 2.29 -4.99
CA ARG A 236 26.54 1.27 -4.35
C ARG A 236 26.31 0.04 -5.25
N GLY A 237 26.23 0.22 -6.56
CA GLY A 237 26.15 -0.87 -7.54
C GLY A 237 24.86 -1.71 -7.52
N THR A 238 23.80 -1.26 -6.85
CA THR A 238 22.57 -2.06 -6.66
C THR A 238 21.45 -1.75 -7.65
N ILE A 239 21.50 -0.63 -8.37
CA ILE A 239 20.42 -0.21 -9.28
C ILE A 239 20.45 -1.04 -10.57
N GLN A 240 19.31 -1.66 -10.91
CA GLN A 240 19.16 -2.54 -12.07
C GLN A 240 18.28 -1.94 -13.17
N ALA A 241 17.55 -0.86 -12.89
CA ALA A 241 16.74 -0.14 -13.87
C ALA A 241 16.50 1.31 -13.42
N VAL A 242 16.34 2.21 -14.40
CA VAL A 242 16.01 3.62 -14.17
C VAL A 242 14.66 3.94 -14.82
N VAL A 243 13.76 4.50 -14.03
CA VAL A 243 12.45 4.99 -14.49
C VAL A 243 12.32 6.44 -14.07
N SER A 244 11.79 7.29 -14.94
CA SER A 244 11.67 8.72 -14.69
C SER A 244 10.25 9.22 -14.96
N SER A 245 9.86 10.24 -14.21
CA SER A 245 8.76 11.13 -14.60
C SER A 245 9.02 11.72 -15.98
N PRO A 246 7.97 12.01 -16.77
CA PRO A 246 8.14 12.67 -18.05
C PRO A 246 8.66 14.11 -17.94
N LEU A 247 8.67 14.77 -16.79
CA LEU A 247 9.05 16.19 -16.68
C LEU A 247 10.58 16.38 -16.81
N ARG A 248 10.99 17.44 -17.51
CA ARG A 248 12.38 17.73 -17.92
C ARG A 248 13.38 17.62 -16.78
N ARG A 249 13.11 18.26 -15.64
CA ARG A 249 13.96 18.18 -14.43
C ARG A 249 14.22 16.75 -13.95
N CYS A 250 13.24 15.86 -14.07
CA CYS A 250 13.42 14.44 -13.75
C CYS A 250 14.15 13.70 -14.86
N ARG A 251 13.87 13.99 -16.14
CA ARG A 251 14.59 13.38 -17.26
C ARG A 251 16.08 13.70 -17.19
N GLU A 252 16.45 14.98 -17.04
CA GLU A 252 17.86 15.40 -16.92
C GLU A 252 18.55 14.75 -15.71
N THR A 253 17.86 14.65 -14.57
CA THR A 253 18.40 13.96 -13.38
C THR A 253 18.59 12.46 -13.65
N ALA A 254 17.61 11.81 -14.29
CA ALA A 254 17.64 10.39 -14.60
C ALA A 254 18.71 10.05 -15.63
N GLU A 255 18.86 10.88 -16.66
CA GLU A 255 19.87 10.74 -17.71
C GLU A 255 21.29 10.81 -17.15
N ALA A 256 21.56 11.75 -16.24
CA ALA A 256 22.86 11.84 -15.56
C ALA A 256 23.20 10.55 -14.79
N VAL A 257 22.23 9.98 -14.09
CA VAL A 257 22.41 8.71 -13.36
C VAL A 257 22.54 7.53 -14.32
N ALA A 258 21.65 7.43 -15.29
CA ALA A 258 21.60 6.32 -16.24
C ALA A 258 22.87 6.25 -17.11
N ALA A 259 23.39 7.39 -17.57
CA ALA A 259 24.65 7.47 -18.28
C ALA A 259 25.83 6.93 -17.46
N ARG A 260 25.87 7.23 -16.16
CA ARG A 260 26.93 6.74 -15.25
C ARG A 260 26.83 5.23 -14.99
N LEU A 261 25.60 4.71 -14.93
CA LEU A 261 25.31 3.29 -14.67
C LEU A 261 25.30 2.42 -15.93
N GLY A 262 25.33 3.02 -17.13
CA GLY A 262 25.17 2.29 -18.39
C GLY A 262 23.76 1.69 -18.57
N LEU A 263 22.73 2.38 -18.06
CA LEU A 263 21.33 1.95 -18.12
C LEU A 263 20.52 2.87 -19.04
N GLU A 264 19.38 2.37 -19.52
CA GLU A 264 18.38 3.19 -20.22
C GLU A 264 17.37 3.80 -19.26
N VAL A 265 16.86 4.99 -19.60
CA VAL A 265 15.78 5.64 -18.87
C VAL A 265 14.43 5.25 -19.47
N ARG A 266 13.54 4.66 -18.68
CA ARG A 266 12.14 4.45 -19.05
C ARG A 266 11.27 5.58 -18.52
N ILE A 267 10.40 6.14 -19.35
CA ILE A 267 9.43 7.15 -18.90
C ILE A 267 8.16 6.48 -18.35
N GLU A 268 7.67 6.98 -17.21
CA GLU A 268 6.40 6.60 -16.62
C GLU A 268 5.56 7.85 -16.27
N GLU A 269 4.49 8.06 -17.04
CA GLU A 269 3.55 9.17 -16.87
C GLU A 269 2.95 9.25 -15.46
N GLY A 270 2.74 8.08 -14.84
CA GLY A 270 2.23 7.99 -13.48
C GLY A 270 3.15 8.56 -12.41
N LEU A 271 4.41 8.91 -12.74
CA LEU A 271 5.37 9.54 -11.84
C LEU A 271 5.45 11.07 -11.98
N ARG A 272 4.61 11.73 -12.79
CA ARG A 272 4.57 13.21 -12.85
C ARG A 272 4.11 13.81 -11.50
N GLU A 273 4.60 15.02 -11.22
CA GLU A 273 4.20 15.82 -10.05
C GLU A 273 2.70 16.16 -10.12
N THR A 274 2.13 16.47 -8.96
CA THR A 274 0.78 17.06 -8.85
C THR A 274 0.64 18.25 -9.78
N ASP A 275 -0.47 18.34 -10.50
CA ASP A 275 -0.86 19.57 -11.18
C ASP A 275 -1.44 20.57 -10.15
N PHE A 276 -0.78 21.72 -9.99
CA PHE A 276 -1.17 22.73 -9.01
C PHE A 276 -2.11 23.81 -9.57
N GLY A 277 -2.56 23.69 -10.81
CA GLY A 277 -3.55 24.61 -11.38
C GLY A 277 -3.10 26.07 -11.39
N ALA A 278 -3.95 26.97 -10.89
CA ALA A 278 -3.64 28.39 -10.81
C ALA A 278 -2.50 28.74 -9.84
N TRP A 279 -2.01 27.78 -9.05
CA TRP A 279 -0.90 28.00 -8.12
C TRP A 279 0.47 27.79 -8.76
N GLU A 280 0.53 27.26 -9.98
CA GLU A 280 1.79 27.02 -10.69
C GLU A 280 2.66 28.29 -10.76
N GLY A 281 3.93 28.14 -10.36
CA GLY A 281 4.89 29.25 -10.30
C GLY A 281 4.73 30.19 -9.10
N LEU A 282 3.69 30.05 -8.27
CA LEU A 282 3.50 30.88 -7.08
C LEU A 282 4.25 30.29 -5.88
N THR A 283 4.67 31.16 -4.96
CA THR A 283 5.12 30.74 -3.62
C THR A 283 3.92 30.43 -2.73
N PHE A 284 4.16 29.68 -1.64
CA PHE A 284 3.12 29.44 -0.63
C PHE A 284 2.52 30.73 -0.04
N ALA A 285 3.34 31.78 0.10
CA ALA A 285 2.88 33.09 0.60
C ALA A 285 1.95 33.78 -0.41
N GLU A 286 2.31 33.77 -1.69
CA GLU A 286 1.45 34.32 -2.76
C GLU A 286 0.15 33.54 -2.90
N VAL A 287 0.17 32.21 -2.74
CA VAL A 287 -1.06 31.40 -2.72
C VAL A 287 -1.92 31.74 -1.51
N ARG A 288 -1.35 31.87 -0.31
CA ARG A 288 -2.08 32.29 0.90
C ARG A 288 -2.77 33.64 0.72
N GLU A 289 -2.10 34.58 0.05
CA GLU A 289 -2.64 35.92 -0.20
C GLU A 289 -3.73 35.94 -1.27
N ARG A 290 -3.52 35.23 -2.39
CA ARG A 290 -4.42 35.28 -3.56
C ARG A 290 -5.56 34.27 -3.50
N TYR A 291 -5.37 33.13 -2.84
CA TYR A 291 -6.29 32.00 -2.77
C TYR A 291 -6.38 31.41 -1.34
N PRO A 292 -6.72 32.20 -0.31
CA PRO A 292 -6.72 31.74 1.09
C PRO A 292 -7.67 30.56 1.33
N GLU A 293 -8.89 30.61 0.79
CA GLU A 293 -9.90 29.57 0.99
C GLU A 293 -9.51 28.24 0.33
N ASP A 294 -8.95 28.28 -0.88
CA ASP A 294 -8.43 27.08 -1.55
C ASP A 294 -7.29 26.45 -0.75
N LEU A 295 -6.38 27.27 -0.24
CA LEU A 295 -5.22 26.78 0.51
C LEU A 295 -5.66 26.10 1.82
N ASP A 296 -6.63 26.70 2.52
CA ASP A 296 -7.20 26.10 3.73
C ASP A 296 -7.90 24.79 3.41
N ALA A 297 -8.69 24.72 2.33
CA ALA A 297 -9.34 23.49 1.88
C ALA A 297 -8.33 22.40 1.50
N TRP A 298 -7.25 22.76 0.80
CA TRP A 298 -6.20 21.85 0.36
C TRP A 298 -5.38 21.28 1.52
N LEU A 299 -5.08 22.09 2.54
CA LEU A 299 -4.43 21.63 3.77
C LEU A 299 -5.35 20.74 4.61
N ALA A 300 -6.66 21.03 4.62
CA ALA A 300 -7.64 20.28 5.39
C ALA A 300 -8.06 18.95 4.75
N SER A 301 -7.95 18.82 3.43
CA SER A 301 -8.49 17.67 2.70
C SER A 301 -7.63 17.25 1.51
N ALA A 302 -7.22 15.98 1.50
CA ALA A 302 -6.54 15.37 0.36
C ALA A 302 -7.41 15.26 -0.91
N LYS A 303 -8.71 15.57 -0.84
CA LYS A 303 -9.64 15.57 -1.98
C LYS A 303 -9.82 16.97 -2.59
N ALA A 304 -9.37 18.01 -1.90
CA ALA A 304 -9.48 19.36 -2.43
C ALA A 304 -8.52 19.53 -3.62
N GLU A 305 -8.98 20.30 -4.60
CA GLU A 305 -8.27 20.63 -5.83
C GLU A 305 -7.99 22.13 -5.82
N PRO A 306 -6.83 22.57 -6.33
CA PRO A 306 -6.56 24.00 -6.48
C PRO A 306 -7.51 24.63 -7.51
N THR A 307 -7.82 25.92 -7.35
CA THR A 307 -8.55 26.67 -8.39
C THR A 307 -7.81 26.64 -9.72
N GLY A 308 -8.56 26.72 -10.82
CA GLY A 308 -8.02 26.71 -12.18
C GLY A 308 -7.85 25.31 -12.77
N GLY A 309 -8.33 24.28 -12.08
CA GLY A 309 -8.10 22.87 -12.43
C GLY A 309 -6.84 22.34 -11.75
N GLY A 310 -6.55 21.05 -11.90
CA GLY A 310 -5.37 20.42 -11.33
C GLY A 310 -5.67 19.06 -10.71
N GLU A 311 -4.78 18.57 -9.86
CA GLU A 311 -4.93 17.28 -9.19
C GLU A 311 -5.04 17.46 -7.67
N SER A 312 -6.03 16.81 -7.07
CA SER A 312 -6.04 16.56 -5.62
C SER A 312 -4.99 15.52 -5.24
N PHE A 313 -4.52 15.52 -3.99
CA PHE A 313 -3.64 14.46 -3.50
C PHE A 313 -4.26 13.06 -3.61
N ALA A 314 -5.58 12.95 -3.53
CA ALA A 314 -6.31 11.71 -3.76
C ALA A 314 -6.20 11.26 -5.23
N ALA A 315 -6.27 12.18 -6.19
CA ALA A 315 -6.07 11.87 -7.61
C ALA A 315 -4.64 11.41 -7.90
N VAL A 316 -3.64 12.13 -7.37
CA VAL A 316 -2.23 11.74 -7.47
C VAL A 316 -2.01 10.37 -6.83
N ALA A 317 -2.56 10.12 -5.65
CA ALA A 317 -2.43 8.84 -4.96
C ALA A 317 -2.96 7.66 -5.80
N ARG A 318 -4.11 7.82 -6.47
CA ARG A 318 -4.64 6.79 -7.37
C ARG A 318 -3.71 6.52 -8.55
N ARG A 319 -3.26 7.58 -9.23
CA ARG A 319 -2.36 7.46 -10.39
C ARG A 319 -1.00 6.85 -10.03
N VAL A 320 -0.42 7.29 -8.92
CA VAL A 320 0.87 6.77 -8.43
C VAL A 320 0.74 5.33 -7.95
N ALA A 321 -0.38 4.92 -7.34
CA ALA A 321 -0.61 3.52 -6.98
C ALA A 321 -0.68 2.61 -8.22
N VAL A 322 -1.39 3.03 -9.27
CA VAL A 322 -1.41 2.29 -10.55
C VAL A 322 -0.01 2.18 -11.15
N ALA A 323 0.78 3.27 -11.14
CA ALA A 323 2.16 3.25 -11.61
C ALA A 323 3.05 2.31 -10.79
N ARG A 324 2.93 2.35 -9.46
CA ARG A 324 3.62 1.45 -8.53
C ARG A 324 3.33 0.00 -8.89
N ASP A 325 2.06 -0.38 -9.03
CA ASP A 325 1.66 -1.77 -9.26
C ASP A 325 2.19 -2.28 -10.61
N LYS A 326 2.13 -1.45 -11.66
CA LYS A 326 2.75 -1.75 -12.97
C LYS A 326 4.26 -1.97 -12.85
N LEU A 327 4.95 -1.10 -12.11
CA LEU A 327 6.40 -1.18 -11.93
C LEU A 327 6.80 -2.38 -11.07
N LEU A 328 6.02 -2.72 -10.03
CA LEU A 328 6.25 -3.89 -9.20
C LEU A 328 6.13 -5.18 -10.02
N ALA A 329 5.08 -5.29 -10.84
CA ALA A 329 4.92 -6.43 -11.74
C ALA A 329 6.08 -6.54 -12.75
N ARG A 330 6.54 -5.40 -13.29
CA ARG A 330 7.63 -5.37 -14.29
C ARG A 330 9.01 -5.69 -13.71
N TYR A 331 9.25 -5.29 -12.47
CA TYR A 331 10.57 -5.33 -11.83
C TYR A 331 10.57 -6.14 -10.54
N ALA A 332 9.81 -7.23 -10.50
CA ALA A 332 9.75 -8.13 -9.36
C ALA A 332 11.15 -8.60 -8.94
N GLY A 333 11.45 -8.51 -7.65
CA GLY A 333 12.75 -8.88 -7.06
C GLY A 333 13.95 -8.01 -7.47
N ARG A 334 13.73 -6.87 -8.15
CA ARG A 334 14.80 -5.98 -8.59
C ARG A 334 14.81 -4.66 -7.82
N THR A 335 15.97 -4.02 -7.81
CA THR A 335 16.15 -2.65 -7.29
C THR A 335 16.06 -1.65 -8.45
N VAL A 336 15.07 -0.77 -8.41
CA VAL A 336 14.76 0.20 -9.46
C VAL A 336 14.88 1.61 -8.92
N LEU A 337 15.56 2.48 -9.65
CA LEU A 337 15.57 3.92 -9.38
C LEU A 337 14.35 4.57 -10.03
N LEU A 338 13.53 5.24 -9.24
CA LEU A 338 12.41 6.07 -9.69
C LEU A 338 12.76 7.55 -9.48
N VAL A 339 13.00 8.28 -10.56
CA VAL A 339 13.29 9.71 -10.54
C VAL A 339 11.98 10.49 -10.69
N THR A 340 11.59 11.21 -9.66
CA THR A 340 10.27 11.85 -9.56
C THR A 340 10.33 13.11 -8.67
N HIS A 341 9.19 13.48 -8.07
CA HIS A 341 8.96 14.75 -7.41
C HIS A 341 8.48 14.57 -5.98
N VAL A 342 8.17 15.68 -5.31
CA VAL A 342 7.83 15.67 -3.88
C VAL A 342 6.56 14.85 -3.64
N THR A 343 5.47 15.08 -4.38
CA THR A 343 4.20 14.40 -4.09
C THR A 343 4.25 12.90 -4.39
N PRO A 344 4.78 12.41 -5.53
CA PRO A 344 4.89 10.98 -5.78
C PRO A 344 5.79 10.26 -4.78
N VAL A 345 6.94 10.82 -4.39
CA VAL A 345 7.80 10.21 -3.35
C VAL A 345 7.04 10.07 -2.04
N LYS A 346 6.44 11.16 -1.54
CA LYS A 346 5.66 11.13 -0.30
C LYS A 346 4.49 10.15 -0.38
N THR A 347 3.84 10.05 -1.53
CA THR A 347 2.73 9.13 -1.77
C THR A 347 3.18 7.68 -1.70
N LEU A 348 4.29 7.32 -2.36
CA LEU A 348 4.82 5.95 -2.30
C LEU A 348 5.24 5.56 -0.88
N VAL A 349 5.91 6.47 -0.16
CA VAL A 349 6.29 6.27 1.24
C VAL A 349 5.04 6.12 2.13
N ARG A 350 4.04 6.99 1.97
CA ARG A 350 2.78 6.92 2.71
C ARG A 350 2.07 5.59 2.48
N LEU A 351 1.94 5.15 1.22
CA LEU A 351 1.29 3.89 0.86
C LEU A 351 2.04 2.70 1.46
N ALA A 352 3.37 2.73 1.45
CA ALA A 352 4.20 1.68 2.04
C ALA A 352 4.06 1.58 3.57
N LEU A 353 3.86 2.70 4.25
CA LEU A 353 3.63 2.75 5.71
C LEU A 353 2.19 2.45 6.11
N GLY A 354 1.26 2.33 5.16
CA GLY A 354 -0.18 2.33 5.47
C GLY A 354 -0.63 3.63 6.16
N ALA A 355 0.08 4.73 5.93
CA ALA A 355 -0.14 5.99 6.64
C ALA A 355 -1.37 6.74 6.10
N PRO A 356 -2.06 7.53 6.94
CA PRO A 356 -3.22 8.30 6.50
C PRO A 356 -2.78 9.49 5.60
N PRO A 357 -3.68 10.08 4.79
CA PRO A 357 -3.34 11.12 3.81
C PRO A 357 -2.57 12.32 4.37
N GLU A 358 -2.85 12.70 5.62
CA GLU A 358 -2.26 13.86 6.29
C GLU A 358 -0.75 13.69 6.53
N ALA A 359 -0.24 12.47 6.45
CA ALA A 359 1.19 12.19 6.55
C ALA A 359 2.01 12.88 5.45
N LEU A 360 1.41 13.22 4.29
CA LEU A 360 2.06 13.97 3.22
C LEU A 360 2.61 15.33 3.71
N PHE A 361 1.93 15.98 4.66
CA PHE A 361 2.36 17.26 5.23
C PHE A 361 3.43 17.14 6.31
N ARG A 362 3.77 15.90 6.72
CA ARG A 362 4.73 15.61 7.80
C ARG A 362 6.07 15.06 7.29
N MET A 363 6.26 15.06 5.97
CA MET A 363 7.48 14.60 5.33
C MET A 363 8.17 15.79 4.66
N GLU A 364 9.47 15.91 4.85
CA GLU A 364 10.32 16.85 4.12
C GLU A 364 11.16 16.08 3.10
N LEU A 365 11.38 16.67 1.92
CA LEU A 365 12.20 16.10 0.87
C LEU A 365 13.08 17.20 0.28
N SER A 366 14.40 17.08 0.41
CA SER A 366 15.40 17.95 -0.22
C SER A 366 15.58 17.60 -1.70
N ALA A 367 16.05 18.56 -2.51
CA ALA A 367 16.41 18.28 -3.90
C ALA A 367 17.49 17.19 -3.98
N ALA A 368 17.38 16.31 -4.98
CA ALA A 368 18.28 15.15 -5.15
C ALA A 368 18.40 14.22 -3.92
N SER A 369 17.40 14.22 -3.03
CA SER A 369 17.38 13.28 -1.91
C SER A 369 16.93 11.89 -2.31
N LEU A 370 17.45 10.90 -1.59
CA LEU A 370 17.13 9.48 -1.77
C LEU A 370 16.19 9.00 -0.68
N SER A 371 15.16 8.25 -1.07
CA SER A 371 14.33 7.43 -0.18
C SER A 371 14.30 6.01 -0.73
N ALA A 372 13.92 5.02 0.08
CA ALA A 372 13.89 3.63 -0.37
C ALA A 372 12.70 2.89 0.25
N VAL A 373 11.97 2.17 -0.61
CA VAL A 373 10.86 1.31 -0.21
C VAL A 373 11.08 -0.08 -0.80
N ALA A 374 11.08 -1.10 0.05
CA ALA A 374 11.10 -2.50 -0.38
C ALA A 374 9.70 -3.09 -0.27
N TYR A 375 9.23 -3.75 -1.34
CA TYR A 375 7.94 -4.40 -1.46
C TYR A 375 8.12 -5.92 -1.57
N TYR A 376 7.34 -6.64 -0.78
CA TYR A 376 7.44 -8.09 -0.63
C TYR A 376 6.29 -8.80 -1.34
N SER A 377 6.48 -10.08 -1.64
CA SER A 377 5.49 -10.94 -2.33
C SER A 377 4.22 -11.17 -1.49
N ASP A 378 4.31 -11.04 -0.17
CA ASP A 378 3.17 -11.02 0.77
C ASP A 378 2.41 -9.68 0.77
N GLY A 379 2.66 -8.79 -0.18
CA GLY A 379 2.02 -7.48 -0.25
C GLY A 379 2.49 -6.49 0.82
N ASN A 380 3.42 -6.86 1.70
CA ASN A 380 3.97 -5.95 2.69
C ASN A 380 4.98 -4.99 2.05
N ALA A 381 5.23 -3.87 2.72
CA ALA A 381 6.27 -2.93 2.34
C ALA A 381 7.05 -2.44 3.55
N SER A 382 8.29 -2.03 3.32
CA SER A 382 9.15 -1.43 4.34
C SER A 382 9.82 -0.18 3.78
N VAL A 383 9.70 0.93 4.50
CA VAL A 383 10.49 2.14 4.21
C VAL A 383 11.87 1.96 4.85
N ARG A 384 12.90 1.88 4.02
CA ARG A 384 14.28 1.65 4.43
C ARG A 384 15.08 2.93 4.61
N LEU A 385 14.66 3.99 3.91
CA LEU A 385 15.33 5.28 3.89
C LEU A 385 14.32 6.38 3.54
N LEU A 386 14.50 7.56 4.14
CA LEU A 386 13.69 8.74 3.83
C LEU A 386 14.60 9.98 3.83
N ASN A 387 14.54 10.76 2.75
CA ASN A 387 15.20 12.07 2.60
C ASN A 387 16.72 12.08 2.90
N GLU A 388 17.45 11.10 2.41
CA GLU A 388 18.91 10.98 2.61
C GLU A 388 19.68 11.85 1.60
N THR A 389 20.69 12.58 2.08
CA THR A 389 21.44 13.57 1.28
C THR A 389 22.94 13.61 1.60
N ALA A 390 23.51 12.58 2.22
CA ALA A 390 24.92 12.55 2.59
C ALA A 390 25.84 12.56 1.37
N HIS A 391 25.38 12.06 0.22
CA HIS A 391 26.11 12.14 -1.05
C HIS A 391 26.25 13.56 -1.62
N LEU A 392 25.55 14.54 -1.05
CA LEU A 392 25.61 15.95 -1.46
C LEU A 392 26.56 16.79 -0.59
N ARG A 393 27.23 16.19 0.39
CA ARG A 393 28.08 16.88 1.37
C ARG A 393 29.56 16.79 1.05
#